data_AF-A0A7H0H918-F1
#
_entry.id   AF-A0A7H0H918-F1
#
_cell.length_a   1.000
_cell.length_b   1.000
_cell.length_c   1.000
_cell.angle_alpha   90.00
_cell.angle_beta   90.00
_cell.angle_gamma   90.00
#
_symmetry.space_group_name_H-M   'P 1'
#
loop_
_entity.id
_entity.type
_entity.pdbx_description
1 polymer ?
#
loop_
_entity_poly.entity_id
_entity_poly.type
_entity_poly.pdbx_seq_one_letter_code
_entity_poly.pdbx_strand_id
1 'polypeptide(L)'
;MVIIRGAGLAGLAAAARLARLGHEVTLATGGTPLGDAYAPGVPTNPDPLGTITLPAAWRDLFKKSGGHLTTELNRAHLTLVEADPVAVDLGEGDLLRLPAERGAQFRAIGERLGEAEAARWRDLIDSLDDAWIVFRRHALEGTTPVTTPGQRAALLLDVSAGDLADRVHPALGRLVVDAAGTPGAPGVEALPLAVERTFGRWRLVAADGTARPGTSLVGLLTTRLAERGVQLADEPPGPVDIDCVPAGPVGRAHDAAAWLARTPIAGADGRLRASAASPAGTQPWAELGSAALAVYALHERLTGEDCRPTNVDFRLPRLPQG
;
A
#
# COMPACT_ATOMS: atom_id res chain seq x y z
N MET A 1 -18.30 17.80 -12.13
CA MET A 1 -18.63 16.56 -11.40
C MET A 1 -17.73 15.43 -11.86
N VAL A 2 -17.14 14.70 -10.93
CA VAL A 2 -16.28 13.51 -11.13
C VAL A 2 -16.91 12.33 -10.38
N ILE A 3 -17.02 11.17 -11.03
CA ILE A 3 -17.65 9.98 -10.47
C ILE A 3 -16.59 8.89 -10.24
N ILE A 4 -16.51 8.41 -9.00
CA ILE A 4 -15.60 7.33 -8.59
C ILE A 4 -16.45 6.14 -8.16
N ARG A 5 -16.13 4.94 -8.63
CA ARG A 5 -16.83 3.70 -8.25
C ARG A 5 -15.99 2.87 -7.30
N GLY A 6 -16.55 2.43 -6.18
CA GLY A 6 -15.93 1.51 -5.23
C GLY A 6 -15.53 2.18 -3.92
N ALA A 7 -16.05 1.67 -2.80
CA ALA A 7 -15.87 2.22 -1.46
C ALA A 7 -14.60 1.72 -0.71
N GLY A 8 -13.72 0.96 -1.38
CA GLY A 8 -12.45 0.48 -0.81
C GLY A 8 -11.42 1.60 -0.62
N LEU A 9 -10.25 1.25 -0.07
CA LEU A 9 -9.21 2.21 0.32
C LEU A 9 -8.76 3.13 -0.84
N ALA A 10 -8.57 2.56 -2.03
CA ALA A 10 -8.22 3.33 -3.22
C ALA A 10 -9.31 4.34 -3.63
N GLY A 11 -10.59 3.97 -3.51
CA GLY A 11 -11.74 4.83 -3.81
C GLY A 11 -11.84 6.01 -2.85
N LEU A 12 -11.74 5.75 -1.54
CA LEU A 12 -11.70 6.81 -0.53
C LEU A 12 -10.52 7.77 -0.76
N ALA A 13 -9.34 7.22 -1.04
CA ALA A 13 -8.14 8.01 -1.29
C ALA A 13 -8.26 8.89 -2.55
N ALA A 14 -8.79 8.34 -3.64
CA ALA A 14 -9.01 9.07 -4.88
C ALA A 14 -10.03 10.20 -4.68
N ALA A 15 -11.15 9.91 -4.02
CA ALA A 15 -12.20 10.89 -3.75
C ALA A 15 -11.69 12.08 -2.91
N ALA A 16 -10.97 11.80 -1.83
CA ALA A 16 -10.43 12.84 -0.95
C ALA A 16 -9.43 13.76 -1.68
N ARG A 17 -8.56 13.19 -2.54
CA ARG A 17 -7.58 13.95 -3.32
C ARG A 17 -8.24 14.80 -4.40
N LEU A 18 -9.20 14.25 -5.16
CA LEU A 18 -9.90 14.98 -6.23
C LEU A 18 -10.76 16.11 -5.66
N ALA A 19 -11.46 15.88 -4.55
CA ALA A 19 -12.20 16.94 -3.88
C ALA A 19 -11.27 18.05 -3.38
N ARG A 20 -10.09 17.69 -2.85
CA ARG A 20 -9.07 18.69 -2.48
C ARG A 20 -8.53 19.46 -3.68
N LEU A 21 -8.50 18.86 -4.87
CA LEU A 21 -8.12 19.53 -6.12
C LEU A 21 -9.24 20.42 -6.69
N GLY A 22 -10.39 20.54 -6.00
CA GLY A 22 -11.50 21.42 -6.39
C GLY A 22 -12.56 20.76 -7.27
N HIS A 23 -12.46 19.44 -7.50
CA HIS A 23 -13.50 18.70 -8.20
C HIS A 23 -14.71 18.45 -7.30
N GLU A 24 -15.91 18.61 -7.85
CA GLU A 24 -17.12 18.08 -7.24
C GLU A 24 -17.13 16.55 -7.42
N VAL A 25 -17.07 15.79 -6.34
CA VAL A 25 -16.89 14.32 -6.39
C VAL A 25 -18.10 13.59 -5.85
N THR A 26 -18.55 12.59 -6.61
CA THR A 26 -19.49 11.56 -6.15
C THR A 26 -18.79 10.21 -6.05
N LEU A 27 -18.85 9.58 -4.89
CA LEU A 27 -18.36 8.23 -4.63
C LEU A 27 -19.53 7.24 -4.64
N ALA A 28 -19.60 6.40 -5.67
CA ALA A 28 -20.55 5.31 -5.79
C ALA A 28 -20.08 4.09 -4.99
N THR A 29 -20.79 3.74 -3.92
CA THR A 29 -20.37 2.73 -2.94
C THR A 29 -20.83 1.32 -3.28
N GLY A 30 -21.88 1.16 -4.10
CA GLY A 30 -22.53 -0.13 -4.35
C GLY A 30 -23.11 -0.76 -3.08
N GLY A 31 -23.54 0.06 -2.11
CA GLY A 31 -24.00 -0.40 -0.79
C GLY A 31 -22.89 -0.94 0.11
N THR A 32 -21.62 -0.83 -0.30
CA THR A 32 -20.47 -1.30 0.49
C THR A 32 -20.07 -0.27 1.54
N PRO A 33 -19.76 -0.67 2.79
CA PRO A 33 -19.24 0.24 3.82
C PRO A 33 -17.96 0.95 3.36
N LEU A 34 -17.77 2.21 3.80
CA LEU A 34 -16.57 2.98 3.48
C LEU A 34 -15.33 2.32 4.11
N GLY A 35 -14.41 1.89 3.25
CA GLY A 35 -13.22 1.11 3.61
C GLY A 35 -13.29 -0.33 3.15
N ASP A 36 -14.48 -0.85 2.81
CA ASP A 36 -14.73 -2.25 2.45
C ASP A 36 -14.08 -3.21 3.46
N ALA A 37 -13.10 -4.03 3.04
CA ALA A 37 -12.35 -4.92 3.91
C ALA A 37 -11.61 -4.21 5.05
N TYR A 38 -11.38 -2.89 4.96
CA TYR A 38 -10.74 -2.07 5.98
C TYR A 38 -11.72 -1.18 6.77
N ALA A 39 -13.03 -1.36 6.58
CA ALA A 39 -14.03 -0.56 7.29
C ALA A 39 -13.92 -0.78 8.82
N PRO A 40 -14.01 0.29 9.63
CA PRO A 40 -13.97 0.15 11.09
C PRO A 40 -15.11 -0.74 11.60
N GLY A 41 -14.80 -1.67 12.51
CA GLY A 41 -15.81 -2.49 13.20
C GLY A 41 -16.33 -3.71 12.44
N VAL A 42 -15.72 -4.10 11.32
CA VAL A 42 -16.01 -5.37 10.63
C VAL A 42 -15.45 -6.55 11.45
N PRO A 43 -16.28 -7.49 11.96
CA PRO A 43 -15.83 -8.52 12.92
C PRO A 43 -14.99 -9.66 12.32
N THR A 44 -14.92 -9.79 10.99
CA THR A 44 -14.37 -10.99 10.33
C THR A 44 -12.85 -10.98 10.12
N ASN A 45 -12.14 -9.94 10.57
CA ASN A 45 -10.67 -9.87 10.56
C ASN A 45 -10.18 -9.02 11.76
N PRO A 46 -9.32 -9.54 12.67
CA PRO A 46 -8.97 -8.81 13.89
C PRO A 46 -8.26 -7.47 13.66
N ASP A 47 -7.55 -7.28 12.54
CA ASP A 47 -7.13 -5.97 12.02
C ASP A 47 -6.58 -6.12 10.59
N PRO A 48 -7.37 -5.85 9.54
CA PRO A 48 -6.94 -6.00 8.14
C PRO A 48 -5.81 -5.04 7.74
N LEU A 49 -5.62 -3.94 8.49
CA LEU A 49 -4.47 -3.04 8.33
C LEU A 49 -3.32 -3.37 9.27
N GLY A 50 -3.54 -4.26 10.25
CA GLY A 50 -2.59 -4.78 11.22
C GLY A 50 -1.44 -3.82 11.57
N THR A 51 -0.25 -4.18 11.11
CA THR A 51 0.93 -3.31 11.15
C THR A 51 0.95 -2.39 9.94
N ILE A 52 1.01 -1.08 10.18
CA ILE A 52 1.14 -0.07 9.13
C ILE A 52 2.60 -0.07 8.64
N THR A 53 2.78 -0.49 7.39
CA THR A 53 4.05 -0.37 6.67
C THR A 53 3.99 0.86 5.77
N LEU A 54 5.13 1.54 5.58
CA LEU A 54 5.24 2.78 4.80
C LEU A 54 4.24 3.89 5.23
N PRO A 55 4.31 4.43 6.47
CA PRO A 55 3.38 5.48 6.93
C PRO A 55 3.44 6.77 6.11
N ALA A 56 4.49 6.96 5.31
CA ALA A 56 4.62 8.09 4.39
C ALA A 56 3.46 8.16 3.37
N ALA A 57 2.90 7.02 2.93
CA ALA A 57 1.75 7.01 2.01
C ALA A 57 0.50 7.62 2.65
N TRP A 58 0.25 7.30 3.92
CA TRP A 58 -0.82 7.91 4.70
C TRP A 58 -0.56 9.39 4.96
N ARG A 59 0.67 9.77 5.34
CA ARG A 59 1.03 11.19 5.54
C ARG A 59 0.83 12.00 4.26
N ASP A 60 1.24 11.47 3.10
CA ASP A 60 1.01 12.10 1.80
C ASP A 60 -0.49 12.21 1.49
N LEU A 61 -1.26 11.14 1.66
CA LEU A 61 -2.70 11.16 1.44
C LEU A 61 -3.39 12.27 2.24
N PHE A 62 -3.13 12.37 3.54
CA PHE A 62 -3.73 13.40 4.38
C PHE A 62 -3.29 14.79 3.90
N LYS A 63 -1.99 14.98 3.63
CA LYS A 63 -1.46 16.25 3.12
C LYS A 63 -2.16 16.66 1.82
N LYS A 64 -2.34 15.71 0.90
CA LYS A 64 -2.95 15.90 -0.43
C LYS A 64 -4.48 15.90 -0.42
N SER A 65 -5.12 15.64 0.74
CA SER A 65 -6.55 15.81 0.97
C SER A 65 -6.89 17.03 1.85
N GLY A 66 -5.87 17.74 2.35
CA GLY A 66 -5.99 19.07 2.93
C GLY A 66 -5.69 19.19 4.42
N GLY A 67 -4.93 18.28 5.03
CA GLY A 67 -4.48 18.40 6.42
C GLY A 67 -3.28 17.50 6.74
N HIS A 68 -2.66 17.64 7.90
CA HIS A 68 -1.58 16.72 8.30
C HIS A 68 -2.15 15.51 9.03
N LEU A 69 -1.64 14.31 8.72
CA LEU A 69 -2.04 13.08 9.43
C LEU A 69 -1.84 13.22 10.95
N THR A 70 -0.74 13.83 11.38
CA THR A 70 -0.46 14.06 12.80
C THR A 70 -1.55 14.89 13.49
N THR A 71 -2.12 15.89 12.80
CA THR A 71 -3.21 16.71 13.34
C THR A 71 -4.47 15.88 13.56
N GLU A 72 -4.81 15.01 12.60
CA GLU A 72 -5.99 14.16 12.70
C GLU A 72 -5.82 13.05 13.75
N LEU A 73 -4.63 12.46 13.84
CA LEU A 73 -4.29 11.52 14.89
C LEU A 73 -4.40 12.17 16.28
N ASN A 74 -3.85 13.36 16.46
CA ASN A 74 -3.94 14.10 17.73
C ASN A 74 -5.40 14.40 18.11
N ARG A 75 -6.23 14.82 17.14
CA ARG A 75 -7.67 15.06 17.35
C ARG A 75 -8.39 13.80 17.80
N ALA A 76 -7.98 12.64 17.31
CA ALA A 76 -8.54 11.35 17.69
C ALA A 76 -7.84 10.70 18.92
N HIS A 77 -6.91 11.42 19.58
CA HIS A 77 -6.11 10.90 20.70
C HIS A 77 -5.33 9.62 20.34
N LEU A 78 -4.84 9.55 19.11
CA LEU A 78 -4.04 8.45 18.59
C LEU A 78 -2.60 8.89 18.36
N THR A 79 -1.67 7.97 18.56
CA THR A 79 -0.26 8.15 18.19
C THR A 79 0.18 6.96 17.33
N LEU A 80 1.00 7.24 16.31
CA LEU A 80 1.66 6.20 15.52
C LEU A 80 3.04 5.92 16.13
N VAL A 81 3.25 4.70 16.62
CA VAL A 81 4.49 4.26 17.27
C VAL A 81 5.06 3.04 16.57
N GLU A 82 6.34 2.74 16.80
CA GLU A 82 6.97 1.52 16.30
C GLU A 82 6.27 0.29 16.89
N ALA A 83 6.03 -0.72 16.06
CA ALA A 83 5.45 -1.99 16.46
C ALA A 83 6.50 -2.93 17.04
N ASP A 84 6.06 -3.93 17.79
CA ASP A 84 6.95 -4.92 18.39
C ASP A 84 7.70 -5.72 17.31
N PRO A 85 8.97 -6.15 17.55
CA PRO A 85 9.70 -7.04 16.67
C PRO A 85 8.91 -8.29 16.29
N VAL A 86 9.11 -8.81 15.07
CA VAL A 86 8.48 -10.07 14.63
C VAL A 86 9.02 -11.21 15.47
N ALA A 87 8.15 -12.03 16.04
CA ALA A 87 8.56 -13.28 16.67
C ALA A 87 8.68 -14.36 15.60
N VAL A 88 9.87 -14.95 15.49
CA VAL A 88 10.19 -16.02 14.53
C VAL A 88 10.47 -17.28 15.34
N ASP A 89 9.67 -18.31 15.14
CA ASP A 89 9.89 -19.63 15.74
C ASP A 89 11.01 -20.36 15.02
N LEU A 90 12.13 -20.58 15.72
CA LEU A 90 13.27 -21.32 15.21
C LEU A 90 13.14 -22.84 15.43
N GLY A 91 12.09 -23.29 16.15
CA GLY A 91 11.86 -24.67 16.54
C GLY A 91 12.17 -24.93 18.01
N GLU A 92 11.59 -25.99 18.57
CA GLU A 92 11.84 -26.46 19.94
C GLU A 92 11.59 -25.41 21.05
N GLY A 93 10.69 -24.45 20.79
CA GLY A 93 10.37 -23.36 21.70
C GLY A 93 11.35 -22.18 21.64
N ASP A 94 12.31 -22.22 20.73
CA ASP A 94 13.29 -21.16 20.55
C ASP A 94 12.75 -20.01 19.69
N LEU A 95 12.66 -18.82 20.26
CA LEU A 95 12.06 -17.65 19.60
C LEU A 95 13.12 -16.58 19.30
N LEU A 96 13.25 -16.21 18.03
CA LEU A 96 14.01 -15.05 17.57
C LEU A 96 13.08 -13.83 17.49
N ARG A 97 13.42 -12.75 18.19
CA ARG A 97 12.75 -11.45 18.00
C ARG A 97 13.49 -10.68 16.93
N LEU A 98 12.89 -10.58 15.73
CA LEU A 98 13.47 -9.94 14.56
C LEU A 98 13.01 -8.47 14.48
N PRO A 99 13.89 -7.49 14.73
CA PRO A 99 13.56 -6.07 14.57
C PRO A 99 13.37 -5.70 13.09
N ALA A 100 12.88 -4.48 12.82
CA ALA A 100 12.76 -4.00 11.44
C ALA A 100 14.12 -3.55 10.87
N GLU A 101 14.90 -2.80 11.63
CA GLU A 101 16.13 -2.15 11.13
C GLU A 101 17.22 -3.15 10.72
N ARG A 102 17.89 -2.88 9.58
CA ARG A 102 18.88 -3.77 8.93
C ARG A 102 20.01 -4.23 9.86
N GLY A 103 20.66 -3.32 10.58
CA GLY A 103 21.74 -3.66 11.51
C GLY A 103 21.26 -4.45 12.72
N ALA A 104 20.08 -4.12 13.25
CA ALA A 104 19.44 -4.84 14.34
C ALA A 104 19.03 -6.26 13.92
N GLN A 105 18.52 -6.45 12.69
CA GLN A 105 18.28 -7.77 12.11
C GLN A 105 19.56 -8.60 12.03
N PHE A 106 20.64 -8.01 11.49
CA PHE A 106 21.92 -8.70 11.35
C PHE A 106 22.45 -9.20 12.71
N ARG A 107 22.41 -8.35 13.75
CA ARG A 107 22.81 -8.74 15.11
C ARG A 107 21.92 -9.85 15.68
N ALA A 108 20.60 -9.67 15.61
CA ALA A 108 19.64 -10.62 16.18
C ALA A 108 19.74 -12.01 15.52
N ILE A 109 19.91 -12.07 14.19
CA ILE A 109 20.13 -13.31 13.47
C ILE A 109 21.52 -13.87 13.78
N GLY A 110 22.56 -13.04 13.79
CA GLY A 110 23.94 -13.45 14.05
C GLY A 110 24.12 -14.12 15.43
N GLU A 111 23.45 -13.59 16.45
CA GLU A 111 23.46 -14.13 17.82
C GLU A 111 22.77 -15.50 17.93
N ARG A 112 21.81 -15.81 17.03
CA ARG A 112 20.93 -16.98 17.16
C ARG A 112 21.20 -18.07 16.13
N LEU A 113 21.58 -17.68 14.92
CA LEU A 113 21.78 -18.56 13.75
C LEU A 113 23.19 -18.42 13.15
N GLY A 114 24.03 -17.54 13.70
CA GLY A 114 25.39 -17.30 13.25
C GLY A 114 25.52 -16.22 12.17
N GLU A 115 26.72 -15.64 12.07
CA GLU A 115 27.01 -14.51 11.18
C GLU A 115 26.79 -14.84 9.69
N ALA A 116 27.09 -16.08 9.28
CA ALA A 116 26.87 -16.52 7.91
C ALA A 116 25.38 -16.49 7.51
N GLU A 117 24.48 -16.83 8.43
CA GLU A 117 23.04 -16.74 8.19
C GLU A 117 22.56 -15.28 8.19
N ALA A 118 23.10 -14.46 9.09
CA ALA A 118 22.82 -13.02 9.10
C ALA A 118 23.21 -12.34 7.78
N ALA A 119 24.34 -12.75 7.18
CA ALA A 119 24.76 -12.30 5.86
C ALA A 119 23.81 -12.77 4.76
N ARG A 120 23.39 -14.06 4.76
CA ARG A 120 22.42 -14.58 3.78
C ARG A 120 21.08 -13.84 3.84
N TRP A 121 20.55 -13.60 5.03
CA TRP A 121 19.33 -12.81 5.21
C TRP A 121 19.49 -11.38 4.70
N ARG A 122 20.57 -10.70 5.11
CA ARG A 122 20.87 -9.33 4.67
C ARG A 122 20.92 -9.24 3.15
N ASP A 123 21.66 -10.14 2.50
CA ASP A 123 21.87 -10.14 1.05
C ASP A 123 20.56 -10.46 0.30
N LEU A 124 19.71 -11.33 0.85
CA LEU A 124 18.36 -11.57 0.32
C LEU A 124 17.53 -10.28 0.35
N ILE A 125 17.44 -9.61 1.50
CA ILE A 125 16.62 -8.38 1.59
C ILE A 125 17.26 -7.23 0.78
N ASP A 126 18.59 -7.16 0.68
CA ASP A 126 19.27 -6.20 -0.21
C ASP A 126 18.85 -6.42 -1.68
N SER A 127 18.69 -7.68 -2.13
CA SER A 127 18.16 -7.95 -3.49
C SER A 127 16.70 -7.52 -3.67
N LEU A 128 15.90 -7.50 -2.60
CA LEU A 128 14.53 -6.98 -2.63
C LEU A 128 14.52 -5.45 -2.67
N ASP A 129 15.48 -4.77 -2.03
CA ASP A 129 15.62 -3.31 -2.14
C ASP A 129 15.97 -2.88 -3.58
N ASP A 130 16.80 -3.64 -4.27
CA ASP A 130 17.08 -3.42 -5.69
C ASP A 130 15.80 -3.60 -6.54
N ALA A 131 15.04 -4.67 -6.28
CA ALA A 131 13.75 -4.90 -6.93
C ALA A 131 12.72 -3.79 -6.62
N TRP A 132 12.73 -3.22 -5.41
CA TRP A 132 11.85 -2.13 -5.00
C TRP A 132 12.03 -0.88 -5.87
N ILE A 133 13.27 -0.55 -6.25
CA ILE A 133 13.56 0.61 -7.12
C ILE A 133 12.91 0.42 -8.49
N VAL A 134 13.02 -0.78 -9.07
CA VAL A 134 12.43 -1.10 -10.37
C VAL A 134 10.90 -1.18 -10.27
N PHE A 135 10.40 -1.81 -9.21
CA PHE A 135 8.98 -1.91 -8.91
C PHE A 135 8.31 -0.53 -8.86
N ARG A 136 8.92 0.45 -8.17
CA ARG A 136 8.38 1.82 -8.11
C ARG A 136 8.11 2.41 -9.49
N ARG A 137 9.04 2.26 -10.43
CA ARG A 137 8.90 2.77 -11.80
C ARG A 137 7.72 2.15 -12.57
N HIS A 138 7.50 0.85 -12.38
CA HIS A 138 6.50 0.09 -13.14
C HIS A 138 5.12 0.05 -12.47
N ALA A 139 5.06 0.28 -11.15
CA ALA A 139 3.87 0.00 -10.37
C ALA A 139 3.40 1.13 -9.43
N LEU A 140 4.27 2.06 -9.01
CA LEU A 140 3.91 3.12 -8.04
C LEU A 140 4.07 4.56 -8.52
N GLU A 141 4.98 4.81 -9.45
CA GLU A 141 5.31 6.15 -9.96
C GLU A 141 4.97 6.31 -11.44
N GLY A 142 4.80 5.19 -12.13
CA GLY A 142 4.48 5.14 -13.53
C GLY A 142 3.61 3.94 -13.87
N THR A 143 3.18 3.91 -15.13
CA THR A 143 2.34 2.86 -15.71
C THR A 143 3.05 2.12 -16.84
N THR A 144 4.40 2.21 -16.88
CA THR A 144 5.19 1.61 -17.97
C THR A 144 5.12 0.09 -17.85
N PRO A 145 4.71 -0.64 -18.90
CA PRO A 145 4.65 -2.09 -18.85
C PRO A 145 6.06 -2.70 -18.75
N VAL A 146 6.13 -3.91 -18.19
CA VAL A 146 7.34 -4.73 -18.21
C VAL A 146 7.40 -5.48 -19.54
N THR A 147 8.41 -5.20 -20.36
CA THR A 147 8.48 -5.70 -21.75
C THR A 147 9.78 -6.42 -22.09
N THR A 148 10.80 -6.34 -21.24
CA THR A 148 12.13 -6.92 -21.50
C THR A 148 12.52 -7.98 -20.47
N PRO A 149 13.36 -8.97 -20.85
CA PRO A 149 13.89 -9.94 -19.89
C PRO A 149 14.68 -9.29 -18.74
N GLY A 150 15.42 -8.21 -19.01
CA GLY A 150 16.16 -7.49 -17.98
C GLY A 150 15.26 -6.87 -16.91
N GLN A 151 14.11 -6.31 -17.31
CA GLN A 151 13.11 -5.78 -16.36
C GLN A 151 12.47 -6.91 -15.53
N ARG A 152 12.17 -8.06 -16.15
CA ARG A 152 11.63 -9.23 -15.43
C ARG A 152 12.61 -9.74 -14.38
N ALA A 153 13.88 -9.89 -14.75
CA ALA A 153 14.94 -10.33 -13.85
C ALA A 153 15.15 -9.33 -12.70
N ALA A 154 15.17 -8.03 -12.98
CA ALA A 154 15.35 -6.99 -11.97
C ALA A 154 14.15 -6.88 -11.00
N LEU A 155 12.96 -7.31 -11.44
CA LEU A 155 11.78 -7.48 -10.59
C LEU A 155 11.74 -8.85 -9.91
N LEU A 156 12.69 -9.76 -10.13
CA LEU A 156 12.64 -11.12 -9.60
C LEU A 156 11.36 -11.89 -10.03
N LEU A 157 10.83 -11.61 -11.23
CA LEU A 157 9.62 -12.28 -11.71
C LEU A 157 9.85 -13.76 -12.00
N ASP A 158 11.07 -14.12 -12.40
CA ASP A 158 11.43 -15.48 -12.81
C ASP A 158 12.17 -16.26 -11.69
N VAL A 159 12.15 -15.75 -10.46
CA VAL A 159 12.63 -16.42 -9.24
C VAL A 159 11.44 -16.53 -8.29
N SER A 160 11.12 -17.73 -7.81
CA SER A 160 9.98 -17.90 -6.91
C SER A 160 10.32 -17.50 -5.47
N ALA A 161 9.29 -17.21 -4.67
CA ALA A 161 9.45 -16.98 -3.24
C ALA A 161 10.02 -18.21 -2.52
N GLY A 162 9.74 -19.42 -3.01
CA GLY A 162 10.39 -20.66 -2.57
C GLY A 162 11.89 -20.66 -2.84
N ASP A 163 12.30 -20.30 -4.06
CA ASP A 163 13.72 -20.20 -4.43
C ASP A 163 14.47 -19.13 -3.61
N LEU A 164 13.78 -18.09 -3.15
CA LEU A 164 14.32 -17.11 -2.21
C LEU A 164 14.39 -17.70 -0.79
N ALA A 165 13.35 -18.37 -0.34
CA ALA A 165 13.26 -18.97 0.99
C ALA A 165 14.33 -20.05 1.23
N ASP A 166 14.66 -20.84 0.20
CA ASP A 166 15.68 -21.89 0.28
C ASP A 166 17.12 -21.36 0.46
N ARG A 167 17.33 -20.04 0.30
CA ARG A 167 18.64 -19.39 0.48
C ARG A 167 18.96 -19.08 1.95
N VAL A 168 18.00 -19.21 2.84
CA VAL A 168 18.11 -18.83 4.25
C VAL A 168 17.63 -19.97 5.14
N HIS A 169 17.84 -19.82 6.45
CA HIS A 169 17.36 -20.74 7.46
C HIS A 169 15.83 -20.98 7.29
N PRO A 170 15.31 -22.21 7.42
CA PRO A 170 13.90 -22.53 7.16
C PRO A 170 12.90 -21.62 7.89
N ALA A 171 13.21 -21.23 9.13
CA ALA A 171 12.38 -20.29 9.90
C ALA A 171 12.31 -18.88 9.29
N LEU A 172 13.42 -18.39 8.73
CA LEU A 172 13.46 -17.11 8.00
C LEU A 172 12.83 -17.25 6.61
N GLY A 173 13.02 -18.40 5.96
CA GLY A 173 12.37 -18.72 4.68
C GLY A 173 10.84 -18.72 4.78
N ARG A 174 10.29 -19.11 5.94
CA ARG A 174 8.85 -18.97 6.22
C ARG A 174 8.38 -17.51 6.10
N LEU A 175 9.15 -16.54 6.60
CA LEU A 175 8.82 -15.11 6.47
C LEU A 175 8.78 -14.65 5.02
N VAL A 176 9.68 -15.18 4.17
CA VAL A 176 9.71 -14.88 2.73
C VAL A 176 8.44 -15.38 2.05
N VAL A 177 8.07 -16.64 2.31
CA VAL A 177 6.84 -17.23 1.77
C VAL A 177 5.60 -16.55 2.32
N ASP A 178 5.55 -16.21 3.61
CA ASP A 178 4.42 -15.53 4.24
C ASP A 178 4.28 -14.09 3.73
N ALA A 179 5.38 -13.41 3.38
CA ALA A 179 5.35 -12.11 2.73
C ALA A 179 4.90 -12.18 1.27
N ALA A 180 5.22 -13.25 0.56
CA ALA A 180 4.81 -13.46 -0.84
C ALA A 180 3.43 -14.14 -0.99
N GLY A 181 2.93 -14.78 0.07
CA GLY A 181 1.63 -15.46 0.15
C GLY A 181 1.64 -16.92 -0.29
N THR A 182 2.54 -17.31 -1.19
CA THR A 182 2.71 -18.70 -1.64
C THR A 182 4.15 -18.92 -2.11
N PRO A 183 4.73 -20.12 -1.94
CA PRO A 183 6.09 -20.39 -2.43
C PRO A 183 6.22 -20.25 -3.96
N GLY A 184 5.13 -20.42 -4.72
CA GLY A 184 5.15 -20.23 -6.18
C GLY A 184 5.13 -18.78 -6.65
N ALA A 185 4.81 -17.83 -5.75
CA ALA A 185 4.74 -16.41 -6.08
C ALA A 185 6.08 -15.91 -6.62
N PRO A 186 6.09 -14.94 -7.55
CA PRO A 186 7.33 -14.32 -8.00
C PRO A 186 8.00 -13.58 -6.84
N GLY A 187 9.33 -13.51 -6.84
CA GLY A 187 10.13 -12.93 -5.75
C GLY A 187 9.76 -11.48 -5.42
N VAL A 188 9.24 -10.71 -6.39
CA VAL A 188 8.69 -9.37 -6.17
C VAL A 188 7.59 -9.32 -5.11
N GLU A 189 6.82 -10.39 -4.91
CA GLU A 189 5.74 -10.42 -3.92
C GLU A 189 6.30 -10.47 -2.48
N ALA A 190 7.59 -10.77 -2.29
CA ALA A 190 8.28 -10.67 -0.99
C ALA A 190 8.75 -9.25 -0.64
N LEU A 191 8.51 -8.24 -1.50
CA LEU A 191 8.81 -6.83 -1.25
C LEU A 191 8.33 -6.25 0.10
N PRO A 192 7.24 -6.72 0.73
CA PRO A 192 6.88 -6.24 2.07
C PRO A 192 8.03 -6.32 3.08
N LEU A 193 8.93 -7.30 2.99
CA LEU A 193 10.09 -7.43 3.89
C LEU A 193 11.09 -6.27 3.71
N ALA A 194 11.38 -5.88 2.47
CA ALA A 194 12.23 -4.73 2.14
C ALA A 194 11.59 -3.41 2.59
N VAL A 195 10.28 -3.27 2.36
CA VAL A 195 9.50 -2.11 2.80
C VAL A 195 9.50 -1.99 4.33
N GLU A 196 9.30 -3.09 5.05
CA GLU A 196 9.35 -3.10 6.52
C GLU A 196 10.75 -2.76 7.04
N ARG A 197 11.81 -3.30 6.43
CA ARG A 197 13.18 -2.99 6.82
C ARG A 197 13.52 -1.51 6.66
N THR A 198 13.05 -0.90 5.57
CA THR A 198 13.36 0.49 5.21
C THR A 198 12.50 1.48 5.99
N PHE A 199 11.19 1.21 6.09
CA PHE A 199 10.22 2.17 6.61
C PHE A 199 9.74 1.85 8.02
N GLY A 200 10.15 0.72 8.58
CA GLY A 200 9.72 0.24 9.88
C GLY A 200 8.31 -0.35 9.87
N ARG A 201 7.97 -0.90 11.02
CA ARG A 201 6.66 -1.47 11.33
C ARG A 201 5.98 -0.58 12.35
N TRP A 202 4.74 -0.18 12.10
CA TRP A 202 4.06 0.82 12.93
C TRP A 202 2.70 0.33 13.40
N ARG A 203 2.28 0.81 14.55
CA ARG A 203 0.93 0.58 15.09
C ARG A 203 0.36 1.86 15.66
N LEU A 204 -0.96 1.93 15.73
CA LEU A 204 -1.65 3.00 16.44
C LEU A 204 -1.79 2.62 17.91
N VAL A 205 -1.63 3.61 18.79
CA VAL A 205 -1.88 3.49 20.22
C VAL A 205 -2.73 4.67 20.70
N ALA A 206 -3.53 4.44 21.74
CA ALA A 206 -4.17 5.49 22.50
C ALA A 206 -3.16 6.17 23.45
N ALA A 207 -3.60 7.24 24.13
CA ALA A 207 -2.75 8.01 25.04
C ALA A 207 -2.17 7.20 26.21
N ASP A 208 -2.84 6.12 26.61
CA ASP A 208 -2.41 5.18 27.65
C ASP A 208 -1.45 4.08 27.12
N GLY A 209 -1.12 4.10 25.83
CA GLY A 209 -0.29 3.09 25.16
C GLY A 209 -1.05 1.86 24.67
N THR A 210 -2.37 1.78 24.90
CA THR A 210 -3.19 0.65 24.44
C THR A 210 -3.23 0.61 22.92
N ALA A 211 -2.94 -0.55 22.33
CA ALA A 211 -2.97 -0.76 20.87
C ALA A 211 -4.38 -0.49 20.31
N ARG A 212 -4.42 0.18 19.16
CA ARG A 212 -5.65 0.51 18.43
C ARG A 212 -5.59 -0.09 17.02
N PRO A 213 -6.73 -0.53 16.46
CA PRO A 213 -6.77 -1.08 15.11
C PRO A 213 -6.28 -0.07 14.07
N GLY A 214 -5.50 -0.53 13.08
CA GLY A 214 -5.04 0.28 11.96
C GLY A 214 -6.20 0.87 11.14
N THR A 215 -7.35 0.19 11.12
CA THR A 215 -8.61 0.66 10.50
C THR A 215 -9.10 2.01 11.03
N SER A 216 -8.59 2.49 12.18
CA SER A 216 -8.83 3.86 12.65
C SER A 216 -8.40 4.91 11.62
N LEU A 217 -7.37 4.66 10.80
CA LEU A 217 -6.96 5.57 9.71
C LEU A 217 -8.03 5.72 8.63
N VAL A 218 -8.77 4.64 8.36
CA VAL A 218 -9.89 4.65 7.41
C VAL A 218 -11.04 5.48 7.98
N GLY A 219 -11.31 5.37 9.28
CA GLY A 219 -12.27 6.24 9.96
C GLY A 219 -11.93 7.73 9.81
N LEU A 220 -10.65 8.09 10.02
CA LEU A 220 -10.16 9.47 9.82
C LEU A 220 -10.31 9.93 8.37
N LEU A 221 -10.06 9.04 7.40
CA LEU A 221 -10.24 9.33 5.98
C LEU A 221 -11.73 9.52 5.62
N THR A 222 -12.62 8.72 6.21
CA THR A 222 -14.07 8.87 6.04
C THR A 222 -14.55 10.23 6.57
N THR A 223 -14.09 10.67 7.74
CA THR A 223 -14.35 12.03 8.23
C THR A 223 -13.85 13.08 7.25
N ARG A 224 -12.64 12.90 6.69
CA ARG A 224 -12.08 13.81 5.68
C ARG A 224 -12.96 13.91 4.42
N LEU A 225 -13.55 12.82 3.95
CA LEU A 225 -14.45 12.86 2.79
C LEU A 225 -15.65 13.78 3.03
N ALA A 226 -16.27 13.68 4.21
CA ALA A 226 -17.39 14.54 4.59
C ALA A 226 -16.98 16.02 4.67
N GLU A 227 -15.83 16.33 5.28
CA GLU A 227 -15.28 17.69 5.35
C GLU A 227 -14.88 18.28 3.97
N ARG A 228 -14.74 17.43 2.95
CA ARG A 228 -14.47 17.82 1.56
C ARG A 228 -15.73 17.86 0.71
N GLY A 229 -16.89 17.57 1.27
CA GLY A 229 -18.16 17.60 0.54
C GLY A 229 -18.30 16.50 -0.51
N VAL A 230 -17.57 15.38 -0.35
CA VAL A 230 -17.72 14.22 -1.23
C VAL A 230 -19.13 13.66 -1.07
N GLN A 231 -19.87 13.59 -2.16
CA GLN A 231 -21.22 13.04 -2.18
C GLN A 231 -21.14 11.51 -2.23
N LEU A 232 -21.99 10.84 -1.45
CA LEU A 232 -22.12 9.38 -1.50
C LEU A 232 -23.36 9.01 -2.32
N ALA A 233 -23.23 7.97 -3.13
CA ALA A 233 -24.35 7.38 -3.86
C ALA A 233 -24.23 5.85 -3.82
N ASP A 234 -25.35 5.12 -3.86
CA ASP A 234 -25.30 3.66 -3.96
C ASP A 234 -24.85 3.25 -5.37
N GLU A 235 -25.45 3.84 -6.40
CA GLU A 235 -25.14 3.63 -7.81
C GLU A 235 -24.45 4.86 -8.41
N PRO A 236 -23.56 4.70 -9.41
CA PRO A 236 -22.96 5.84 -10.10
C PRO A 236 -24.03 6.61 -10.89
N PRO A 237 -24.18 7.93 -10.70
CA PRO A 237 -25.22 8.72 -11.38
C PRO A 237 -24.91 9.00 -12.87
N GLY A 238 -23.83 8.43 -13.40
CA GLY A 238 -23.33 8.67 -14.75
C GLY A 238 -22.06 7.86 -15.04
N PRO A 239 -21.35 8.19 -16.14
CA PRO A 239 -20.10 7.52 -16.52
C PRO A 239 -19.05 7.60 -15.40
N VAL A 240 -18.38 6.48 -15.11
CA VAL A 240 -17.34 6.40 -14.07
C VAL A 240 -16.01 6.89 -14.61
N ASP A 241 -15.41 7.87 -13.91
CA ASP A 241 -14.11 8.46 -14.26
C ASP A 241 -12.93 7.65 -13.71
N ILE A 242 -13.06 7.13 -12.48
CA ILE A 242 -12.10 6.21 -11.86
C ILE A 242 -12.86 5.01 -11.28
N ASP A 243 -12.48 3.83 -11.75
CA ASP A 243 -13.02 2.57 -11.27
C ASP A 243 -12.10 1.93 -10.22
N CYS A 244 -12.52 2.01 -8.96
CA CYS A 244 -11.79 1.47 -7.82
C CYS A 244 -12.28 0.10 -7.36
N VAL A 245 -13.25 -0.49 -8.06
CA VAL A 245 -13.63 -1.88 -7.84
C VAL A 245 -12.59 -2.78 -8.53
N PRO A 246 -11.95 -3.71 -7.82
CA PRO A 246 -10.97 -4.60 -8.43
C PRO A 246 -11.56 -5.36 -9.63
N ALA A 247 -10.97 -5.17 -10.81
CA ALA A 247 -11.26 -5.96 -11.99
C ALA A 247 -10.25 -7.10 -12.07
N GLY A 248 -10.67 -8.33 -11.75
CA GLY A 248 -9.82 -9.53 -11.77
C GLY A 248 -9.52 -10.11 -10.39
N PRO A 249 -8.63 -11.11 -10.31
CA PRO A 249 -8.24 -11.74 -9.05
C PRO A 249 -7.68 -10.71 -8.08
N VAL A 250 -8.25 -10.65 -6.88
CA VAL A 250 -7.74 -9.85 -5.78
C VAL A 250 -6.82 -10.74 -4.96
N GLY A 251 -5.54 -10.37 -4.85
CA GLY A 251 -4.56 -11.18 -4.12
C GLY A 251 -3.11 -10.92 -4.56
N ARG A 252 -2.20 -11.57 -3.85
CA ARG A 252 -0.80 -11.68 -4.29
C ARG A 252 -0.71 -12.58 -5.51
N ALA A 253 0.16 -12.24 -6.44
CA ALA A 253 0.37 -13.05 -7.63
C ALA A 253 0.96 -14.41 -7.22
N HIS A 254 0.41 -15.51 -7.75
CA HIS A 254 0.91 -16.86 -7.48
C HIS A 254 1.99 -17.30 -8.45
N ASP A 255 2.24 -16.54 -9.52
CA ASP A 255 3.34 -16.71 -10.47
C ASP A 255 3.61 -15.40 -11.25
N ALA A 256 4.63 -15.40 -12.11
CA ALA A 256 5.00 -14.25 -12.94
C ALA A 256 3.91 -13.80 -13.92
N ALA A 257 3.15 -14.74 -14.47
CA ALA A 257 2.11 -14.46 -15.46
C ALA A 257 0.93 -13.72 -14.81
N ALA A 258 0.52 -14.16 -13.62
CA ALA A 258 -0.48 -13.49 -12.79
C ALA A 258 -0.04 -12.07 -12.40
N TRP A 259 1.24 -11.86 -12.09
CA TRP A 259 1.76 -10.52 -11.79
C TRP A 259 1.70 -9.59 -13.02
N LEU A 260 2.11 -10.08 -14.19
CA LEU A 260 2.07 -9.31 -15.45
C LEU A 260 0.65 -9.05 -15.95
N ALA A 261 -0.32 -9.88 -15.56
CA ALA A 261 -1.73 -9.74 -15.89
C ALA A 261 -2.47 -8.73 -14.99
N ARG A 262 -1.80 -8.12 -14.00
CA ARG A 262 -2.41 -7.11 -13.11
C ARG A 262 -2.97 -5.94 -13.91
N THR A 263 -4.09 -5.41 -13.44
CA THR A 263 -4.89 -4.42 -14.16
C THR A 263 -4.21 -3.05 -14.14
N PRO A 264 -3.77 -2.48 -15.28
CA PRO A 264 -3.06 -1.21 -15.29
C PRO A 264 -3.95 -0.06 -14.85
N ILE A 265 -3.33 0.96 -14.25
CA ILE A 265 -4.02 2.16 -13.76
C ILE A 265 -4.70 2.92 -14.90
N ALA A 266 -4.02 3.03 -16.05
CA ALA A 266 -4.61 3.52 -17.29
C ALA A 266 -4.78 2.34 -18.25
N GLY A 267 -6.02 1.94 -18.49
CA GLY A 267 -6.32 0.87 -19.43
C GLY A 267 -6.19 1.32 -20.88
N ALA A 268 -6.00 0.36 -21.79
CA ALA A 268 -6.02 0.60 -23.23
C ALA A 268 -7.39 1.14 -23.73
N ASP A 269 -8.44 0.93 -22.95
CA ASP A 269 -9.78 1.47 -23.15
C ASP A 269 -9.93 2.93 -22.67
N GLY A 270 -8.86 3.58 -22.22
CA GLY A 270 -8.84 4.95 -21.73
C GLY A 270 -9.43 5.13 -20.32
N ARG A 271 -9.94 4.06 -19.70
CA ARG A 271 -10.52 4.11 -18.36
C ARG A 271 -9.42 4.07 -17.31
N LEU A 272 -9.60 4.87 -16.26
CA LEU A 272 -8.71 4.83 -15.11
C LEU A 272 -9.21 3.87 -14.04
N ARG A 273 -8.27 3.18 -13.41
CA ARG A 273 -8.51 2.15 -12.39
C ARG A 273 -7.53 2.32 -11.24
N ALA A 274 -7.97 2.04 -10.02
CA ALA A 274 -7.11 2.06 -8.85
C ALA A 274 -7.63 1.06 -7.80
N SER A 275 -6.85 0.02 -7.51
CA SER A 275 -7.25 -0.99 -6.52
C SER A 275 -6.08 -1.92 -6.18
N ALA A 276 -6.33 -2.87 -5.28
CA ALA A 276 -5.43 -3.98 -4.97
C ALA A 276 -5.08 -4.88 -6.17
N ALA A 277 -5.86 -4.82 -7.27
CA ALA A 277 -5.57 -5.53 -8.52
C ALA A 277 -4.58 -4.80 -9.44
N SER A 278 -4.16 -3.58 -9.07
CA SER A 278 -3.15 -2.84 -9.81
C SER A 278 -1.76 -3.51 -9.75
N PRO A 279 -0.82 -3.15 -10.65
CA PRO A 279 0.58 -3.60 -10.56
C PRO A 279 1.23 -3.34 -9.20
N ALA A 280 0.74 -2.35 -8.45
CA ALA A 280 1.23 -1.99 -7.12
C ALA A 280 0.97 -3.08 -6.07
N GLY A 281 0.03 -3.99 -6.28
CA GLY A 281 -0.26 -5.03 -5.31
C GLY A 281 -1.35 -4.70 -4.31
N THR A 282 -1.52 -5.60 -3.35
CA THR A 282 -2.61 -5.60 -2.36
C THR A 282 -2.27 -4.90 -1.06
N GLN A 283 -1.06 -4.33 -0.95
CA GLN A 283 -0.65 -3.65 0.28
C GLN A 283 -1.43 -2.34 0.43
N PRO A 284 -1.80 -1.91 1.65
CA PRO A 284 -2.56 -0.67 1.82
C PRO A 284 -1.86 0.55 1.19
N TRP A 285 -0.55 0.68 1.35
CA TRP A 285 0.22 1.77 0.72
C TRP A 285 0.23 1.67 -0.82
N ALA A 286 0.10 0.46 -1.38
CA ALA A 286 0.03 0.24 -2.82
C ALA A 286 -1.31 0.70 -3.40
N GLU A 287 -2.41 0.39 -2.70
CA GLU A 287 -3.74 0.90 -3.05
C GLU A 287 -3.77 2.44 -3.04
N LEU A 288 -3.19 3.05 -1.99
CA LEU A 288 -3.04 4.51 -1.90
C LEU A 288 -2.19 5.09 -3.03
N GLY A 289 -1.12 4.40 -3.42
CA GLY A 289 -0.27 4.78 -4.55
C GLY A 289 -1.00 4.72 -5.89
N SER A 290 -1.73 3.63 -6.14
CA SER A 290 -2.54 3.47 -7.36
C SER A 290 -3.62 4.54 -7.49
N ALA A 291 -4.26 4.89 -6.37
CA ALA A 291 -5.23 5.98 -6.32
C ALA A 291 -4.59 7.34 -6.64
N ALA A 292 -3.40 7.62 -6.10
CA ALA A 292 -2.68 8.85 -6.41
C ALA A 292 -2.37 8.99 -7.91
N LEU A 293 -1.86 7.92 -8.53
CA LEU A 293 -1.57 7.90 -9.97
C LEU A 293 -2.82 8.10 -10.83
N ALA A 294 -3.94 7.44 -10.49
CA ALA A 294 -5.21 7.63 -11.18
C ALA A 294 -5.71 9.08 -11.03
N VAL A 295 -5.59 9.67 -9.84
CA VAL A 295 -5.98 11.08 -9.61
C VAL A 295 -5.15 12.03 -10.45
N TYR A 296 -3.83 11.84 -10.51
CA TYR A 296 -2.95 12.70 -11.31
C TYR A 296 -3.33 12.65 -12.80
N ALA A 297 -3.52 11.45 -13.33
CA ALA A 297 -3.95 11.25 -14.71
C ALA A 297 -5.34 11.83 -14.99
N LEU A 298 -6.31 11.69 -14.07
CA LEU A 298 -7.63 12.27 -14.27
C LEU A 298 -7.60 13.80 -14.23
N HIS A 299 -6.95 14.38 -13.22
CA HIS A 299 -6.91 15.82 -13.03
C HIS A 299 -6.27 16.50 -14.25
N GLU A 300 -5.10 16.04 -14.69
CA GLU A 300 -4.43 16.57 -15.88
C GLU A 300 -5.30 16.44 -17.14
N ARG A 301 -6.00 15.31 -17.34
CA ARG A 301 -6.92 15.15 -18.48
C ARG A 301 -8.08 16.13 -18.47
N LEU A 302 -8.57 16.51 -17.28
CA LEU A 302 -9.72 17.40 -17.13
C LEU A 302 -9.33 18.89 -17.16
N THR A 303 -8.15 19.25 -16.66
CA THR A 303 -7.76 20.65 -16.45
C THR A 303 -6.56 21.10 -17.28
N GLY A 304 -5.76 20.17 -17.80
CA GLY A 304 -4.46 20.44 -18.41
C GLY A 304 -3.33 20.72 -17.40
N GLU A 305 -3.61 20.67 -16.09
CA GLU A 305 -2.63 20.95 -15.05
C GLU A 305 -1.97 19.65 -14.55
N ASP A 306 -0.63 19.61 -14.55
CA ASP A 306 0.12 18.50 -13.96
C ASP A 306 0.24 18.66 -12.43
N CYS A 307 -0.55 17.89 -11.68
CA CYS A 307 -0.53 17.91 -10.21
C CYS A 307 0.40 16.85 -9.57
N ARG A 308 1.25 16.19 -10.38
CA ARG A 308 2.21 15.19 -9.90
C ARG A 308 3.26 15.82 -8.96
N PRO A 309 3.82 15.05 -8.01
CA PRO A 309 4.86 15.54 -7.10
C PRO A 309 6.13 16.06 -7.80
N THR A 310 6.40 15.60 -9.03
CA THR A 310 7.52 16.06 -9.87
C THR A 310 7.36 17.49 -10.37
N ASN A 311 6.13 18.00 -10.44
CA ASN A 311 5.87 19.39 -10.81
C ASN A 311 5.99 20.30 -9.57
N VAL A 312 7.16 20.90 -9.40
CA VAL A 312 7.46 21.81 -8.28
C VAL A 312 6.73 23.15 -8.36
N ASP A 313 6.16 23.50 -9.53
CA ASP A 313 5.44 24.75 -9.76
C ASP A 313 3.95 24.62 -9.44
N PHE A 314 3.40 23.40 -9.42
CA PHE A 314 2.01 23.17 -9.08
C PHE A 314 1.69 23.69 -7.67
N ARG A 315 0.57 24.39 -7.54
CA ARG A 315 0.07 24.88 -6.25
C ARG A 315 -1.34 24.34 -6.08
N LEU A 316 -1.57 23.68 -4.95
CA LEU A 316 -2.90 23.21 -4.60
C LEU A 316 -3.87 24.40 -4.54
N PRO A 317 -5.10 24.26 -5.08
CA PRO A 317 -6.12 25.30 -4.98
C PRO A 317 -6.34 25.71 -3.51
N ARG A 318 -6.70 26.96 -3.27
CA ARG A 318 -7.12 27.38 -1.92
C ARG A 318 -8.44 26.69 -1.60
N LEU A 319 -8.53 26.10 -0.40
CA LEU A 319 -9.82 25.63 0.09
C LEU A 319 -10.75 26.85 0.25
N PRO A 320 -12.03 26.76 -0.10
CA PRO A 320 -12.99 27.78 0.26
C PRO A 320 -12.90 28.04 1.75
N GLN A 321 -12.77 29.31 2.16
CA GLN A 321 -12.95 29.67 3.55
C GLN A 321 -14.44 29.52 3.84
N GLY A 322 -14.81 28.42 4.50
CA GLY A 322 -16.14 28.25 5.10
C GLY A 322 -16.31 29.14 6.31
#